data_AF-A0A661HAY1-F1
#
_entry.id   AF-A0A661HAY1-F1
#
_cell.length_a   1.000
_cell.length_b   1.000
_cell.length_c   1.000
_cell.angle_alpha   90.00
_cell.angle_beta   90.00
_cell.angle_gamma   90.00
#
_symmetry.space_group_name_H-M   'P 1'
#
loop_
_entity.id
_entity.type
_entity.pdbx_description
1 polymer ?
#
loop_
_entity_poly.entity_id
_entity_poly.type
_entity_poly.pdbx_seq_one_letter_code
_entity_poly.pdbx_strand_id
1 'polypeptide(L)'
;MICPVLIVPRGGVLMRQTEWLQETRLMRFEEAYGGWTESRLTQEEAALLLGVCARTFRRYIDRYEEEGLDGLIDKRLSQVSHRRAPVDEVMRLVRDGLGGREAGQIINGNERYDIYVSLAKSFREDQQAIVDLRLQSPTGAWVRLGDVADIAIDSGPPQVRRNDVQRRVVIQANVQGRDMGSVVSDIRQSIEQEVDLPPGYSVDIGGQFEN
;
A
#
# COMPACT_ATOMS: atom_id res chain seq x y z
N MET A 1 -24.85 -0.78 -5.75
CA MET A 1 -23.50 -0.41 -6.20
C MET A 1 -22.73 0.02 -4.96
N ILE A 2 -21.96 -0.89 -4.34
CA ILE A 2 -21.16 -0.57 -3.16
C ILE A 2 -19.82 -0.08 -3.71
N CYS A 3 -19.62 1.23 -3.79
CA CYS A 3 -18.32 1.78 -4.12
C CYS A 3 -17.41 1.56 -2.89
N PRO A 4 -16.35 0.75 -2.99
CA PRO A 4 -15.45 0.57 -1.86
C PRO A 4 -14.68 1.88 -1.62
N VAL A 5 -14.77 2.39 -0.39
CA VAL A 5 -13.91 3.48 0.05
C VAL A 5 -12.54 2.87 0.36
N LEU A 6 -11.53 3.26 -0.40
CA LEU A 6 -10.15 2.88 -0.17
C LEU A 6 -9.56 3.84 0.86
N ILE A 7 -9.13 3.29 2.00
CA ILE A 7 -8.46 4.04 3.06
C ILE A 7 -7.03 3.51 3.15
N VAL A 8 -6.08 4.31 2.71
CA VAL A 8 -4.65 3.96 2.75
C VAL A 8 -3.99 4.73 3.89
N PRO A 9 -3.55 4.05 4.97
CA PRO A 9 -2.82 4.71 6.04
C PRO A 9 -1.47 5.22 5.51
N ARG A 10 -1.16 6.48 5.79
CA ARG A 10 0.14 7.06 5.44
C ARG A 10 1.21 6.49 6.37
N GLY A 11 1.91 5.46 5.91
CA GLY A 11 3.00 4.82 6.67
C GLY A 11 3.02 3.29 6.65
N GLY A 12 2.21 2.64 5.81
CA GLY A 12 2.27 1.18 5.60
C GLY A 12 3.55 0.72 4.89
N VAL A 13 3.98 -0.48 5.23
CA VAL A 13 5.26 -1.15 4.91
C VAL A 13 5.51 -1.30 3.40
N LEU A 14 6.05 -0.25 2.80
CA LEU A 14 6.93 -0.32 1.64
C LEU A 14 8.12 0.57 2.02
N MET A 15 9.35 0.07 1.92
CA MET A 15 10.56 0.82 2.27
C MET A 15 10.47 2.21 1.63
N ARG A 16 10.41 3.27 2.45
CA ARG A 16 10.07 4.59 1.94
C ARG A 16 11.21 5.04 1.03
N GLN A 17 10.91 5.67 -0.10
CA GLN A 17 11.93 6.24 -0.99
C GLN A 17 12.95 7.09 -0.22
N THR A 18 12.51 7.76 0.84
CA THR A 18 13.34 8.54 1.76
C THR A 18 14.28 7.70 2.65
N GLU A 19 13.88 6.50 3.04
CA GLU A 19 14.73 5.55 3.79
C GLU A 19 15.82 4.96 2.87
N TRP A 20 15.46 4.58 1.65
CA TRP A 20 16.41 4.12 0.64
C TRP A 20 17.44 5.21 0.26
N LEU A 21 16.98 6.44 0.09
CA LEU A 21 17.85 7.61 -0.15
C LEU A 21 18.79 7.88 1.04
N GLN A 22 18.35 7.59 2.26
CA GLN A 22 19.16 7.75 3.46
C GLN A 22 20.23 6.67 3.58
N GLU A 23 19.90 5.39 3.35
CA GLU A 23 20.89 4.31 3.31
C GLU A 23 21.94 4.53 2.22
N THR A 24 21.49 4.89 1.01
CA THR A 24 22.40 5.21 -0.11
C THR A 24 23.34 6.36 0.24
N ARG A 25 22.83 7.37 0.97
CA ARG A 25 23.63 8.51 1.42
C ARG A 25 24.65 8.13 2.50
N LEU A 26 24.30 7.24 3.43
CA LEU A 26 25.21 6.76 4.48
C LEU A 26 26.33 5.91 3.87
N MET A 27 25.98 4.99 2.95
CA MET A 27 26.96 4.18 2.22
C MET A 27 27.97 5.04 1.45
N ARG A 28 27.49 6.05 0.71
CA ARG A 28 28.36 6.99 0.00
C ARG A 28 29.24 7.80 0.95
N PHE A 29 28.74 8.15 2.12
CA PHE A 29 29.53 8.86 3.14
C PHE A 29 30.67 7.99 3.66
N GLU A 30 30.42 6.73 4.00
CA GLU A 30 31.46 5.80 4.46
C GLU A 30 32.56 5.60 3.41
N GLU A 31 32.18 5.48 2.13
CA GLU A 31 33.12 5.40 1.01
C GLU A 31 34.00 6.66 0.91
N ALA A 32 33.38 7.84 0.96
CA ALA A 32 34.10 9.12 0.93
C ALA A 32 35.00 9.33 2.17
N TYR A 33 34.52 8.92 3.34
CA TYR A 33 35.26 8.98 4.61
C TYR A 33 36.46 8.04 4.63
N GLY A 34 36.29 6.80 4.15
CA GLY A 34 37.39 5.83 4.03
C GLY A 34 38.47 6.30 3.05
N GLY A 35 38.07 6.81 1.88
CA GLY A 35 39.01 7.38 0.91
C GLY A 35 39.78 8.60 1.45
N TRP A 36 39.13 9.45 2.25
CA TRP A 36 39.79 10.57 2.93
C TRP A 36 40.76 10.10 4.03
N THR A 37 40.33 9.16 4.88
CA THR A 37 41.13 8.60 5.99
C THR A 37 42.39 7.91 5.48
N GLU A 38 42.27 7.17 4.37
CA GLU A 38 43.40 6.50 3.72
C GLU A 38 44.27 7.44 2.88
N SER A 39 44.01 8.76 2.92
CA SER A 39 44.70 9.77 2.12
C SER A 39 44.63 9.52 0.60
N ARG A 40 43.64 8.75 0.12
CA ARG A 40 43.35 8.56 -1.30
C ARG A 40 42.57 9.71 -1.91
N LEU A 41 41.85 10.47 -1.08
CA LEU A 41 41.05 11.62 -1.46
C LEU A 41 41.38 12.82 -0.57
N THR A 42 41.42 14.01 -1.16
CA THR A 42 41.41 15.26 -0.41
C THR A 42 40.03 15.52 0.19
N GLN A 43 39.96 16.39 1.20
CA GLN A 43 38.69 16.78 1.82
C GLN A 43 37.70 17.38 0.81
N GLU A 44 38.19 18.08 -0.22
CA GLU A 44 37.36 18.70 -1.26
C GLU A 44 36.80 17.64 -2.23
N GLU A 45 37.61 16.66 -2.63
CA GLU A 45 37.19 15.55 -3.49
C GLU A 45 36.14 14.67 -2.81
N ALA A 46 36.36 14.33 -1.53
CA ALA A 46 35.40 13.57 -0.74
C ALA A 46 34.06 14.31 -0.56
N ALA A 47 34.11 15.64 -0.38
CA ALA A 47 32.90 16.46 -0.31
C ALA A 47 32.15 16.51 -1.65
N LEU A 48 32.88 16.58 -2.77
CA LEU A 48 32.32 16.59 -4.12
C LEU A 48 31.59 15.28 -4.45
N LEU A 49 32.12 14.12 -4.05
CA LEU A 49 31.47 12.81 -4.21
C LEU A 49 30.09 12.74 -3.54
N LEU A 50 29.91 13.48 -2.45
CA LEU A 50 28.66 13.57 -1.71
C LEU A 50 27.75 14.71 -2.19
N GLY A 51 28.21 15.53 -3.16
CA GLY A 51 27.48 16.71 -3.63
C GLY A 51 27.35 17.81 -2.56
N VAL A 52 28.28 17.87 -1.61
CA VAL A 52 28.27 18.88 -0.52
C VAL A 52 29.56 19.70 -0.54
N CYS A 53 29.57 20.84 0.15
CA CYS A 53 30.81 21.62 0.32
C CYS A 53 31.71 21.02 1.41
N ALA A 54 33.01 21.30 1.35
CA ALA A 54 34.01 20.81 2.30
C ALA A 54 33.68 21.13 3.78
N ARG A 55 33.03 22.26 4.05
CA ARG A 55 32.57 22.63 5.41
C ARG A 55 31.48 21.69 5.92
N THR A 56 30.54 21.30 5.06
CA THR A 56 29.48 20.35 5.41
C THR A 56 30.04 18.94 5.58
N PHE A 57 31.01 18.55 4.75
CA PHE A 57 31.72 17.28 4.92
C PHE A 57 32.47 17.22 6.25
N ARG A 58 33.16 18.29 6.66
CA ARG A 58 33.79 18.37 7.98
C ARG A 58 32.80 18.18 9.12
N ARG A 59 31.63 18.83 9.05
CA ARG A 59 30.56 18.64 10.04
C ARG A 59 30.02 17.21 10.08
N TYR A 60 30.07 16.48 8.97
CA TYR A 60 29.69 15.07 8.95
C TYR A 60 30.76 14.20 9.61
N ILE A 61 32.04 14.50 9.39
CA ILE A 61 33.15 13.86 10.11
C ILE A 61 32.98 14.06 11.61
N ASP A 62 32.84 15.31 12.08
CA ASP A 62 32.70 15.62 13.52
C ASP A 62 31.56 14.79 14.17
N ARG A 63 30.41 14.72 13.50
CA ARG A 63 29.25 13.95 13.99
C ARG A 63 29.44 12.44 13.93
N TYR A 64 30.15 11.96 12.91
CA TYR A 64 30.45 10.55 12.75
C TYR A 64 31.46 10.07 13.80
N GLU A 65 32.45 10.90 14.13
CA GLU A 65 33.40 10.61 15.20
C GLU A 65 32.75 10.64 16.59
N GLU A 66 31.75 11.53 16.80
CA GLU A 66 31.02 11.63 18.08
C GLU A 66 29.95 10.56 18.27
N GLU A 67 29.09 10.32 17.28
CA GLU A 67 27.87 9.50 17.38
C GLU A 67 27.85 8.31 16.40
N GLY A 68 28.92 8.08 15.62
CA GLY A 68 28.93 7.06 14.57
C GLY A 68 27.95 7.37 13.43
N LEU A 69 27.47 6.33 12.75
CA LEU A 69 26.45 6.48 11.70
C LEU A 69 25.16 7.14 12.22
N ASP A 70 24.83 6.97 13.50
CA ASP A 70 23.64 7.55 14.12
C ASP A 70 23.66 9.08 14.14
N GLY A 71 24.86 9.69 14.16
CA GLY A 71 25.04 11.14 14.05
C GLY A 71 24.71 11.73 12.67
N LEU A 72 24.66 10.87 11.64
CA LEU A 72 24.39 11.25 10.25
C LEU A 72 22.94 10.94 9.81
N ILE A 73 22.22 10.15 10.60
CA ILE A 73 20.81 9.88 10.41
C ILE A 73 20.03 11.20 10.48
N ASP A 74 19.18 11.48 9.48
CA ASP A 74 18.25 12.60 9.61
C ASP A 74 17.22 12.24 10.68
N LYS A 75 17.43 12.76 11.89
CA LYS A 75 16.54 12.52 13.04
C LYS A 75 15.10 12.93 12.71
N ARG A 76 14.81 13.76 11.69
CA ARG A 76 13.44 14.07 11.23
C ARG A 76 12.75 12.91 10.53
N LEU A 77 13.50 12.01 9.88
CA LEU A 77 12.96 10.79 9.27
C LEU A 77 12.57 9.76 10.34
N SER A 78 13.31 9.72 11.46
CA SER A 78 12.98 8.90 12.64
C SER A 78 12.04 9.59 13.64
N GLN A 79 11.91 10.92 13.62
CA GLN A 79 10.93 11.64 14.44
C GLN A 79 9.53 11.17 14.07
N VAL A 80 8.94 10.42 14.98
CA VAL A 80 7.52 10.07 14.98
C VAL A 80 6.76 11.39 14.95
N SER A 81 6.17 11.73 13.79
CA SER A 81 5.27 12.89 13.69
C SER A 81 4.28 12.83 14.85
N HIS A 82 4.11 13.93 15.57
CA HIS A 82 3.14 14.08 16.66
C HIS A 82 1.69 13.73 16.24
N ARG A 83 1.44 13.63 14.93
CA ARG A 83 0.20 13.18 14.30
C ARG A 83 0.15 11.68 13.98
N ARG A 84 1.13 10.85 14.36
CA ARG A 84 1.05 9.40 14.13
C ARG A 84 0.08 8.76 15.11
N ALA A 85 -1.19 8.66 14.71
CA ALA A 85 -1.96 7.50 15.12
C ALA A 85 -1.31 6.25 14.51
N PRO A 86 -1.15 5.16 15.26
CA PRO A 86 -0.53 3.96 14.75
C PRO A 86 -1.49 3.30 13.75
N VAL A 87 -0.92 2.59 12.78
CA VAL A 87 -1.67 2.04 11.64
C VAL A 87 -2.77 1.09 12.12
N ASP A 88 -2.54 0.34 13.18
CA ASP A 88 -3.51 -0.56 13.78
C ASP A 88 -4.73 0.18 14.36
N GLU A 89 -4.55 1.34 14.99
CA GLU A 89 -5.65 2.17 15.51
C GLU A 89 -6.51 2.72 14.37
N VAL A 90 -5.86 3.19 13.30
CA VAL A 90 -6.53 3.63 12.07
C VAL A 90 -7.36 2.50 11.47
N MET A 91 -6.77 1.32 11.30
CA MET A 91 -7.46 0.15 10.75
C MET A 91 -8.58 -0.37 11.66
N ARG A 92 -8.43 -0.25 12.98
CA ARG A 92 -9.44 -0.62 13.96
C ARG A 92 -10.65 0.31 13.90
N LEU A 93 -10.43 1.63 13.86
CA LEU A 93 -11.50 2.61 13.70
C LEU A 93 -12.30 2.36 12.42
N VAL A 94 -11.62 2.11 11.31
CA VAL A 94 -12.26 1.84 10.01
C VAL A 94 -13.08 0.55 10.07
N ARG A 95 -12.51 -0.54 10.58
CA ARG A 95 -13.18 -1.84 10.70
C ARG A 95 -14.40 -1.77 11.61
N ASP A 96 -14.22 -1.33 12.84
CA ASP A 96 -15.26 -1.33 13.87
C ASP A 96 -16.29 -0.22 13.61
N GLY A 97 -15.82 0.94 13.14
CA GLY A 97 -16.67 2.10 12.93
C GLY A 97 -17.52 2.01 11.68
N LEU A 98 -16.93 1.61 10.54
CA LEU A 98 -17.66 1.52 9.27
C LEU A 98 -18.28 0.13 9.06
N GLY A 99 -17.52 -0.93 9.34
CA GLY A 99 -17.95 -2.33 9.17
C GLY A 99 -18.78 -2.86 10.34
N GLY A 100 -18.67 -2.24 11.51
CA GLY A 100 -19.29 -2.72 12.74
C GLY A 100 -18.45 -3.78 13.44
N ARG A 101 -18.54 -3.80 14.77
CA ARG A 101 -17.97 -4.85 15.62
C ARG A 101 -19.06 -5.59 16.35
N GLU A 102 -18.89 -6.90 16.52
CA GLU A 102 -19.71 -7.67 17.43
C GLU A 102 -19.40 -7.23 18.87
N ALA A 103 -20.43 -6.86 19.62
CA ALA A 103 -20.34 -6.45 21.02
C ALA A 103 -20.78 -7.56 21.99
N GLY A 104 -21.52 -8.54 21.50
CA GLY A 104 -21.97 -9.69 22.27
C GLY A 104 -23.15 -10.39 21.60
N GLN A 105 -23.73 -11.37 22.30
CA GLN A 105 -24.84 -12.17 21.82
C GLN A 105 -25.94 -12.23 22.88
N ILE A 106 -27.19 -12.05 22.45
CA ILE A 106 -28.37 -12.28 23.28
C ILE A 106 -28.87 -13.69 22.98
N ILE A 107 -29.09 -14.47 24.03
CA ILE A 107 -29.68 -15.80 23.94
C ILE A 107 -31.13 -15.69 24.41
N ASN A 108 -32.07 -16.05 23.53
CA ASN A 108 -33.49 -16.11 23.84
C ASN A 108 -34.00 -17.53 23.58
N GLY A 109 -34.02 -18.36 24.63
CA GLY A 109 -34.33 -19.78 24.49
C GLY A 109 -33.30 -20.50 23.61
N ASN A 110 -33.76 -21.01 22.46
CA ASN A 110 -32.90 -21.66 21.46
C ASN A 110 -32.39 -20.68 20.37
N GLU A 111 -32.84 -19.42 20.39
CA GLU A 111 -32.42 -18.41 19.42
C GLU A 111 -31.22 -17.62 19.95
N ARG A 112 -30.33 -17.26 19.04
CA ARG A 112 -29.12 -16.48 19.32
C ARG A 112 -29.10 -15.29 18.38
N TYR A 113 -28.96 -14.09 18.95
CA TYR A 113 -28.91 -12.83 18.21
C TYR A 113 -27.61 -12.11 18.50
N ASP A 114 -26.85 -11.80 17.47
CA ASP A 114 -25.60 -11.05 17.61
C ASP A 114 -25.89 -9.55 17.69
N ILE A 115 -25.24 -8.88 18.64
CA ILE A 115 -25.29 -7.43 18.82
C ILE A 115 -24.10 -6.83 18.09
N TYR A 116 -24.36 -5.94 17.14
CA TYR A 116 -23.32 -5.16 16.45
C TYR A 116 -23.34 -3.70 16.88
N VAL A 117 -22.15 -3.13 17.05
CA VAL A 117 -21.93 -1.71 17.31
C VAL A 117 -21.15 -1.14 16.12
N SER A 118 -21.66 -0.05 15.56
CA SER A 118 -21.02 0.69 14.47
C SER A 118 -21.25 2.18 14.67
N LEU A 119 -20.51 3.01 13.92
CA LEU A 119 -20.75 4.45 13.94
C LEU A 119 -22.15 4.77 13.39
N ALA A 120 -22.77 5.80 13.97
CA ALA A 120 -24.05 6.29 13.47
C ALA A 120 -23.93 6.67 11.99
N LYS A 121 -25.02 6.48 11.24
CA LYS A 121 -25.03 6.60 9.78
C LYS A 121 -24.43 7.92 9.28
N SER A 122 -24.72 9.03 9.96
CA SER A 122 -24.20 10.37 9.64
C SER A 122 -22.67 10.49 9.64
N PHE A 123 -21.95 9.57 10.29
CA PHE A 123 -20.49 9.56 10.35
C PHE A 123 -19.84 8.65 9.29
N ARG A 124 -20.65 7.95 8.48
CA ARG A 124 -20.16 6.97 7.50
C ARG A 124 -20.89 7.00 6.16
N GLU A 125 -21.83 7.92 5.96
CA GLU A 125 -22.63 8.01 4.74
C GLU A 125 -21.95 8.79 3.63
N ASP A 126 -21.05 9.72 3.98
CA ASP A 126 -20.29 10.51 3.03
C ASP A 126 -18.77 10.37 3.25
N GLN A 127 -18.01 10.63 2.20
CA GLN A 127 -16.55 10.60 2.27
C GLN A 127 -16.02 11.66 3.25
N GLN A 128 -16.67 12.81 3.33
CA GLN A 128 -16.22 13.92 4.16
C GLN A 128 -16.38 13.62 5.66
N ALA A 129 -17.46 13.00 6.11
CA ALA A 129 -17.57 12.58 7.51
C ALA A 129 -16.55 11.51 7.86
N ILE A 130 -16.22 10.60 6.92
CA ILE A 130 -15.14 9.63 7.12
C ILE A 130 -13.79 10.34 7.30
N VAL A 131 -13.47 11.33 6.46
CA VAL A 131 -12.26 12.17 6.59
C VAL A 131 -12.21 12.88 7.94
N ASP A 132 -13.35 13.34 8.43
CA ASP A 132 -13.48 14.10 9.68
C ASP A 132 -13.59 13.22 10.94
N LEU A 133 -13.58 11.89 10.80
CA LEU A 133 -13.53 10.98 11.93
C LEU A 133 -12.31 11.28 12.80
N ARG A 134 -12.54 11.27 14.11
CA ARG A 134 -11.48 11.54 15.08
C ARG A 134 -11.02 10.24 15.71
N LEU A 135 -9.72 10.10 15.83
CA LEU A 135 -9.07 9.04 16.57
C LEU A 135 -8.10 9.62 17.59
N GLN A 136 -7.90 8.86 18.65
CA GLN A 136 -6.97 9.24 19.69
C GLN A 136 -5.60 8.65 19.35
N SER A 137 -4.58 9.50 19.32
CA SER A 137 -3.20 9.05 19.20
C SER A 137 -2.75 8.35 20.49
N PRO A 138 -1.66 7.56 20.48
CA PRO A 138 -1.06 7.00 21.68
C PRO A 138 -0.59 8.08 22.68
N THR A 139 -0.40 9.32 22.19
CA THR A 139 -0.08 10.49 23.00
C THR A 139 -1.31 11.16 23.62
N GLY A 140 -2.51 10.63 23.40
CA GLY A 140 -3.78 11.14 23.92
C GLY A 140 -4.39 12.29 23.11
N ALA A 141 -3.71 12.75 22.06
CA ALA A 141 -4.18 13.83 21.20
C ALA A 141 -5.28 13.35 20.25
N TRP A 142 -6.24 14.22 19.97
CA TRP A 142 -7.26 13.97 18.95
C TRP A 142 -6.72 14.34 17.58
N VAL A 143 -6.75 13.39 16.65
CA VAL A 143 -6.29 13.56 15.26
C VAL A 143 -7.43 13.21 14.32
N ARG A 144 -7.58 13.90 13.19
CA ARG A 144 -8.56 13.53 12.16
C ARG A 144 -8.02 12.42 11.29
N LEU A 145 -8.90 11.56 10.78
CA LEU A 145 -8.52 10.46 9.90
C LEU A 145 -7.84 10.97 8.63
N GLY A 146 -8.32 12.08 8.04
CA GLY A 146 -7.70 12.71 6.89
C GLY A 146 -6.29 13.29 7.12
N ASP A 147 -5.90 13.54 8.37
CA ASP A 147 -4.53 13.99 8.68
C ASP A 147 -3.52 12.84 8.58
N VAL A 148 -4.00 11.58 8.67
CA VAL A 148 -3.17 10.38 8.82
C VAL A 148 -3.38 9.34 7.72
N ALA A 149 -4.45 9.44 6.94
CA ALA A 149 -4.78 8.51 5.87
C ALA A 149 -5.33 9.25 4.64
N ASP A 150 -5.02 8.71 3.46
CA ASP A 150 -5.63 9.12 2.21
C ASP A 150 -6.92 8.31 2.00
N ILE A 151 -8.02 9.02 1.78
CA ILE A 151 -9.35 8.43 1.64
C ILE A 151 -9.86 8.78 0.25
N ALA A 152 -10.01 7.76 -0.59
CA ALA A 152 -10.50 7.90 -1.96
C ALA A 152 -11.58 6.87 -2.25
N ILE A 153 -12.52 7.23 -3.10
CA ILE A 153 -13.43 6.27 -3.71
C ILE A 153 -12.73 5.74 -4.95
N ASP A 154 -12.53 4.43 -5.00
CA ASP A 154 -11.86 3.78 -6.12
C ASP A 154 -12.66 2.56 -6.59
N SER A 155 -12.48 2.18 -7.85
CA SER A 155 -13.09 0.98 -8.43
C SER A 155 -12.12 -0.20 -8.37
N GLY A 156 -12.49 -1.23 -7.63
CA GLY A 156 -11.75 -2.50 -7.56
C GLY A 156 -12.49 -3.64 -8.26
N PRO A 157 -11.77 -4.75 -8.61
CA PRO A 157 -12.43 -5.93 -9.13
C PRO A 157 -13.40 -6.50 -8.08
N PRO A 158 -14.68 -6.74 -8.43
CA PRO A 158 -15.68 -7.21 -7.47
C PRO A 158 -15.40 -8.63 -6.98
N GLN A 159 -14.66 -9.43 -7.77
CA GLN A 159 -14.21 -10.76 -7.41
C GLN A 159 -12.88 -11.06 -8.12
N VAL A 160 -11.90 -11.58 -7.38
CA VAL A 160 -10.67 -12.11 -7.96
C VAL A 160 -10.80 -13.63 -8.08
N ARG A 161 -11.05 -14.13 -9.29
CA ARG A 161 -11.09 -15.57 -9.56
C ARG A 161 -9.70 -16.06 -9.94
N ARG A 162 -9.34 -17.23 -9.42
CA ARG A 162 -8.08 -17.90 -9.74
C ARG A 162 -8.32 -19.33 -10.19
N ASN A 163 -7.52 -19.77 -11.15
CA ASN A 163 -7.34 -21.18 -11.48
C ASN A 163 -5.84 -21.44 -11.51
N ASP A 164 -5.37 -22.52 -10.89
CA ASP A 164 -3.94 -22.85 -10.76
C ASP A 164 -3.07 -21.65 -10.34
N VAL A 165 -3.53 -20.91 -9.32
CA VAL A 165 -2.86 -19.71 -8.75
C VAL A 165 -2.84 -18.49 -9.68
N GLN A 166 -3.19 -18.64 -10.97
CA GLN A 166 -3.28 -17.58 -11.96
C GLN A 166 -4.64 -16.89 -11.93
N ARG A 167 -4.67 -15.57 -12.18
CA ARG A 167 -5.92 -14.80 -12.27
C ARG A 167 -6.61 -15.10 -13.60
N ARG A 168 -7.92 -15.34 -13.59
CA ARG A 168 -8.72 -15.55 -14.81
C ARG A 168 -9.90 -14.61 -14.88
N VAL A 169 -10.21 -14.17 -16.10
CA VAL A 169 -11.49 -13.54 -16.46
C VAL A 169 -12.28 -14.57 -17.25
N VAL A 170 -13.58 -14.70 -16.97
CA VAL A 170 -14.44 -15.69 -17.63
C VAL A 170 -15.43 -14.96 -18.51
N ILE A 171 -15.36 -15.23 -19.80
CA ILE A 171 -16.34 -14.78 -20.80
C ILE A 171 -17.26 -15.98 -21.06
N GLN A 172 -18.56 -15.80 -20.83
CA GLN A 172 -19.55 -16.84 -21.07
C GLN A 172 -20.41 -16.42 -22.26
N ALA A 173 -20.57 -17.33 -23.21
CA ALA A 173 -21.44 -17.16 -24.36
C ALA A 173 -22.29 -18.41 -24.55
N ASN A 174 -23.56 -18.22 -24.92
CA ASN A 174 -24.47 -19.30 -25.26
C ASN A 174 -24.54 -19.41 -26.79
N VAL A 175 -24.45 -20.64 -27.31
CA VAL A 175 -24.56 -20.90 -28.74
C VAL A 175 -25.97 -21.39 -29.05
N GLN A 176 -26.59 -20.82 -30.08
CA GLN A 176 -27.90 -21.23 -30.58
C GLN A 176 -27.90 -21.25 -32.11
N GLY A 177 -28.49 -22.29 -32.71
CA GLY A 177 -28.70 -22.39 -34.16
C GLY A 177 -27.44 -22.64 -34.99
N ARG A 178 -26.28 -22.90 -34.37
CA ARG A 178 -25.02 -23.29 -35.02
C ARG A 178 -24.35 -24.43 -34.27
N ASP A 179 -23.50 -25.16 -34.99
CA ASP A 179 -22.64 -26.19 -34.41
C ASP A 179 -21.56 -25.58 -33.49
N MET A 180 -21.31 -26.25 -32.36
CA MET A 180 -20.42 -25.76 -31.31
C MET A 180 -18.95 -25.74 -31.75
N GLY A 181 -18.49 -26.78 -32.46
CA GLY A 181 -17.10 -26.86 -32.92
C GLY A 181 -16.75 -25.80 -33.95
N SER A 182 -17.70 -25.50 -34.85
CA SER A 182 -17.60 -24.42 -35.83
C SER A 182 -17.49 -23.06 -35.15
N VAL A 183 -18.31 -22.81 -34.13
CA VAL A 183 -18.25 -21.55 -33.35
C VAL A 183 -16.93 -21.41 -32.61
N VAL A 184 -16.42 -22.49 -31.99
CA VAL A 184 -15.12 -22.45 -31.31
C VAL A 184 -13.98 -22.15 -32.29
N SER A 185 -14.06 -22.69 -33.51
CA SER A 185 -13.06 -22.45 -34.56
C SER A 185 -13.08 -20.99 -35.04
N ASP A 186 -14.28 -20.44 -35.27
CA ASP A 186 -14.46 -19.02 -35.60
C ASP A 186 -13.87 -18.12 -34.50
N ILE A 187 -14.15 -18.42 -33.22
CA ILE A 187 -13.65 -17.63 -32.08
C ILE A 187 -12.12 -17.66 -32.02
N ARG A 188 -11.49 -18.84 -32.18
CA ARG A 188 -10.02 -18.94 -32.19
C ARG A 188 -9.42 -18.08 -33.30
N GLN A 189 -9.98 -18.18 -34.50
CA GLN A 189 -9.52 -17.40 -35.65
C GLN A 189 -9.66 -15.90 -35.43
N SER A 190 -10.79 -15.43 -34.90
CA SER A 190 -10.98 -14.01 -34.58
C SER A 190 -10.02 -13.51 -33.50
N ILE A 191 -9.74 -14.31 -32.47
CA ILE A 191 -8.79 -13.93 -31.42
C ILE A 191 -7.38 -13.78 -31.99
N GLU A 192 -6.94 -14.73 -32.81
CA GLU A 192 -5.61 -14.67 -33.44
C GLU A 192 -5.44 -13.47 -34.40
N GLN A 193 -6.53 -13.03 -35.05
CA GLN A 193 -6.49 -11.95 -36.04
C GLN A 193 -6.69 -10.56 -35.43
N GLU A 194 -7.56 -10.45 -34.43
CA GLU A 194 -8.07 -9.15 -33.96
C GLU A 194 -7.58 -8.78 -32.55
N VAL A 195 -7.04 -9.73 -31.79
CA VAL A 195 -6.67 -9.52 -30.38
C VAL A 195 -5.16 -9.63 -30.18
N ASP A 196 -4.52 -8.49 -29.92
CA ASP A 196 -3.13 -8.45 -29.46
C ASP A 196 -3.09 -8.59 -27.92
N LEU A 197 -2.56 -9.72 -27.44
CA LEU A 197 -2.48 -10.04 -26.01
C LEU A 197 -1.13 -9.57 -25.43
N PRO A 198 -1.13 -8.78 -24.34
CA PRO A 198 0.10 -8.44 -23.63
C PRO A 198 0.84 -9.69 -23.12
N PRO A 199 2.16 -9.62 -22.93
CA PRO A 199 2.92 -10.75 -22.40
C PRO A 199 2.39 -11.19 -21.03
N GLY A 200 2.31 -12.51 -20.83
CA GLY A 200 1.81 -13.13 -19.59
C GLY A 200 0.31 -13.39 -19.57
N TYR A 201 -0.42 -13.07 -20.64
CA TYR A 201 -1.83 -13.45 -20.84
C TYR A 201 -1.91 -14.66 -21.77
N SER A 202 -2.81 -15.59 -21.44
CA SER A 202 -3.20 -16.69 -22.30
C SER A 202 -4.72 -16.77 -22.36
N VAL A 203 -5.23 -17.28 -23.48
CA VAL A 203 -6.64 -17.57 -23.66
C VAL A 203 -6.81 -19.07 -23.72
N ASP A 204 -7.79 -19.57 -22.98
CA ASP A 204 -8.21 -20.96 -23.02
C ASP A 204 -9.72 -21.00 -23.25
N ILE A 205 -10.15 -21.89 -24.15
CA ILE A 205 -11.56 -22.06 -24.52
C ILE A 205 -11.94 -23.47 -24.09
N GLY A 206 -12.68 -23.56 -22.99
CA GLY A 206 -13.24 -24.82 -22.49
C GLY A 206 -14.77 -24.84 -22.54
N GLY A 207 -15.37 -26.01 -22.29
CA GLY A 207 -16.83 -26.13 -22.20
C GLY A 207 -17.36 -27.48 -22.69
N GLN A 208 -18.65 -27.53 -23.02
CA GLN A 208 -19.32 -28.78 -23.43
C GLN A 208 -18.82 -29.35 -24.77
N PHE A 209 -17.99 -28.61 -25.53
CA PHE A 209 -17.42 -29.10 -26.80
C PHE A 209 -16.26 -30.08 -26.59
N GLU A 210 -15.66 -30.11 -25.39
CA GLU A 210 -14.50 -30.96 -25.06
C GLU A 210 -14.89 -32.39 -24.68
N ASN A 211 -16.20 -32.69 -24.54
CA ASN A 211 -16.75 -33.99 -24.13
C ASN A 211 -17.15 -34.87 -25.31
#